data_AF-A0A1I7NWZ7-F1
#
_entry.id   AF-A0A1I7NWZ7-F1
#
_cell.length_a   1.000
_cell.length_b   1.000
_cell.length_c   1.000
_cell.angle_alpha   90.00
_cell.angle_beta   90.00
_cell.angle_gamma   90.00
#
_symmetry.space_group_name_H-M   'P 1'
#
loop_
_entity.id
_entity.type
_entity.pdbx_description
1 polymer ?
#
loop_
_entity_poly.entity_id
_entity_poly.type
_entity_poly.pdbx_seq_one_letter_code
_entity_poly.pdbx_strand_id
1 'polypeptide(L)' 'MELGLGVLGMMPGAFWSLTPRELQAALAGRFGGAREMTLTRGDLDTLMQRFPDESATYDNE' A
#
# COMPACT_ATOMS: atom_id res chain seq x y z
N MET A 1 3.68 -3.05 -10.49
CA MET A 1 5.01 -2.40 -10.60
C MET A 1 4.95 -0.95 -11.14
N GLU A 2 3.80 -0.48 -11.66
CA GLU A 2 3.69 0.87 -12.25
C GLU A 2 3.89 2.02 -11.25
N LEU A 3 3.49 1.85 -9.98
CA LEU A 3 3.67 2.90 -8.96
C LEU A 3 5.15 3.16 -8.64
N GLY A 4 5.94 2.09 -8.47
CA GLY A 4 7.37 2.20 -8.16
C GLY A 4 8.20 2.65 -9.35
N LEU A 5 8.19 1.87 -10.44
CA LEU A 5 9.03 2.12 -11.61
C LEU A 5 8.50 3.21 -12.55
N GLY A 6 7.18 3.36 -12.66
CA GLY A 6 6.56 4.31 -13.58
C GLY A 6 6.31 5.66 -12.93
N VAL A 7 5.49 5.69 -11.88
CA VAL A 7 5.03 6.92 -11.25
C VAL A 7 6.12 7.58 -10.41
N LEU A 8 6.82 6.80 -9.58
CA LEU A 8 7.88 7.30 -8.69
C LEU A 8 9.27 7.26 -9.33
N GLY A 9 9.47 6.51 -10.41
CA GLY A 9 10.78 6.37 -11.08
C GLY A 9 11.83 5.62 -10.24
N MET A 10 11.39 4.81 -9.29
CA MET A 10 12.23 4.10 -8.32
C MET A 10 12.50 2.66 -8.76
N MET A 11 13.75 2.21 -8.60
CA MET A 11 14.10 0.78 -8.77
C MET A 11 13.27 -0.09 -7.81
N PRO A 12 12.82 -1.29 -8.25
CA PRO A 12 11.90 -2.12 -7.48
C PRO A 12 12.45 -2.51 -6.11
N GLY A 13 13.76 -2.74 -5.97
CA GLY A 13 14.38 -3.04 -4.67
C GLY A 13 14.29 -1.88 -3.67
N ALA A 14 14.47 -0.64 -4.14
CA ALA A 14 14.30 0.53 -3.29
C ALA A 14 12.83 0.73 -2.90
N PHE A 15 11.90 0.49 -3.83
CA PHE A 15 10.47 0.62 -3.56
C PHE A 15 9.98 -0.35 -2.48
N TRP A 16 10.38 -1.62 -2.55
CA TRP A 16 9.99 -2.63 -1.57
C TRP A 16 10.70 -2.50 -0.22
N SER A 17 11.80 -1.74 -0.16
CA SER A 17 12.50 -1.46 1.09
C SER A 17 11.94 -0.26 1.84
N LEU A 18 11.05 0.53 1.22
CA LEU A 18 10.45 1.71 1.87
C LEU A 18 9.54 1.29 3.01
N THR A 19 9.62 2.03 4.12
CA THR A 19 8.59 2.00 5.14
C THR A 19 7.32 2.71 4.64
N PRO A 20 6.13 2.38 5.20
CA PRO A 20 4.89 3.07 4.82
C PRO A 20 4.95 4.60 4.95
N ARG A 21 5.72 5.11 5.93
CA ARG A 21 5.93 6.56 6.14
C ARG A 21 6.77 7.19 5.03
N GLU A 22 7.81 6.50 4.58
CA GLU A 22 8.66 6.99 3.49
C GLU A 22 7.94 6.91 2.14
N LEU A 23 7.13 5.87 1.93
CA LEU A 23 6.24 5.78 0.77
C LEU A 23 5.25 6.96 0.75
N GLN A 24 4.63 7.28 1.89
CA GLN A 24 3.73 8.42 2.01
C GLN A 24 4.44 9.74 1.67
N ALA A 25 5.67 9.95 2.17
CA ALA A 25 6.47 11.13 1.86
C ALA A 25 6.82 11.23 0.36
N ALA A 26 7.20 10.11 -0.26
CA ALA A 26 7.50 10.04 -1.69
C ALA A 26 6.26 10.37 -2.55
N LEU A 27 5.09 9.87 -2.16
CA LEU A 27 3.82 10.18 -2.83
C LEU A 27 3.41 11.64 -2.63
N ALA A 28 3.55 12.18 -1.42
CA ALA A 28 3.26 13.59 -1.13
C ALA A 28 4.15 14.56 -1.92
N GLY A 29 5.44 14.24 -2.06
CA GLY A 29 6.39 15.02 -2.86
C GLY A 29 6.12 14.95 -4.37
N ARG A 30 5.64 13.80 -4.87
CA ARG A 30 5.37 13.57 -6.30
C ARG A 30 4.04 14.14 -6.77
N PHE A 31 2.99 14.02 -5.96
CA PHE A 31 1.61 14.38 -6.34
C PHE A 31 1.12 15.70 -5.74
N GLY A 32 1.90 16.32 -4.85
CA GLY A 32 1.55 17.57 -4.20
C GLY A 32 0.52 17.37 -3.10
N GLY A 33 0.95 17.54 -1.84
CA GLY A 33 0.07 17.61 -0.68
C GLY A 33 -0.86 16.40 -0.56
N ALA A 34 -0.30 15.22 -0.28
CA ALA A 34 -1.11 14.12 0.22
C ALA A 34 -1.76 14.59 1.52
N ARG A 35 -3.03 14.99 1.45
CA ARG A 35 -3.85 15.25 2.63
C ARG A 35 -3.70 14.02 3.51
N GLU A 36 -3.28 14.20 4.76
CA GLU A 36 -3.22 13.11 5.74
C GLU A 36 -4.63 12.51 5.87
N MET A 37 -4.92 11.53 5.02
CA MET A 37 -6.06 10.66 5.18
C MET A 37 -5.62 9.60 6.16
N THR A 38 -5.75 9.91 7.45
CA THR A 38 -5.61 8.91 8.50
C THR A 38 -6.57 7.79 8.19
N LEU A 39 -6.04 6.60 7.92
CA LEU A 39 -6.86 5.41 7.68
C LEU A 39 -7.75 5.19 8.90
N THR A 40 -9.05 5.32 8.74
CA THR A 40 -9.98 5.06 9.82
C THR A 40 -10.23 3.57 9.94
N ARG A 41 -10.77 3.13 11.08
CA ARG A 41 -11.18 1.74 11.26
C ARG A 41 -12.27 1.32 10.27
N GLY A 42 -13.15 2.24 9.84
CA GLY A 42 -14.16 1.95 8.82
C GLY A 42 -13.56 1.73 7.43
N ASP A 43 -12.50 2.47 7.08
CA ASP A 43 -11.78 2.26 5.83
C ASP A 43 -11.09 0.90 5.81
N LEU A 44 -10.49 0.49 6.94
CA LEU A 44 -9.89 -0.83 7.09
C LEU A 44 -10.94 -1.95 6.95
N ASP A 45 -12.09 -1.82 7.60
CA ASP A 45 -13.17 -2.81 7.50
C ASP A 45 -13.64 -2.98 6.04
N THR A 46 -13.82 -1.87 5.33
CA THR A 46 -14.17 -1.87 3.91
C THR A 46 -13.12 -2.59 3.07
N LEU A 47 -11.82 -2.41 3.37
CA LEU A 47 -10.74 -3.10 2.68
C LEU A 47 -10.75 -4.61 2.94
N MET A 48 -10.98 -5.02 4.19
CA MET A 48 -11.07 -6.44 4.56
C MET A 48 -12.27 -7.13 3.90
N GLN A 49 -13.40 -6.45 3.75
CA GLN A 49 -14.55 -6.97 3.02
C GLN A 49 -14.28 -7.08 1.52
N ARG A 50 -13.55 -6.11 0.94
CA ARG A 50 -13.26 -6.06 -0.50
C ARG A 50 -12.19 -7.05 -0.93
N PHE A 51 -11.22 -7.31 -0.06
CA PHE A 51 -10.14 -8.25 -0.28
C PHE A 51 -10.16 -9.26 0.88
N PRO A 52 -11.15 -10.17 0.88
CA PRO A 52 -11.19 -11.22 1.90
C PRO A 52 -9.95 -12.08 1.73
N ASP A 53 -9.22 -12.30 2.81
CA ASP A 53 -8.18 -13.32 2.81
C ASP A 53 -8.86 -14.65 2.49
N GLU A 54 -8.47 -15.29 1.39
CA GLU A 54 -8.77 -16.68 1.17
C GLU A 54 -8.09 -17.41 2.33
N SER A 55 -8.87 -17.79 3.33
CA SER A 55 -8.44 -18.75 4.33
C SER A 55 -7.91 -19.91 3.52
N ALA A 56 -6.58 -20.04 3.46
CA ALA A 56 -5.96 -21.26 3.00
C ALA A 56 -6.61 -22.33 3.86
N THR A 57 -7.55 -23.04 3.25
CA THR A 57 -8.04 -24.29 3.76
C THR A 57 -6.79 -25.15 3.76
N TYR A 58 -6.05 -25.10 4.87
CA TYR A 58 -5.10 -26.13 5.21
C TYR A 58 -5.99 -27.33 5.55
N ASP A 59 -6.46 -27.98 4.49
CA ASP A 59 -6.94 -29.34 4.51
C ASP A 59 -5.71 -30.17 4.91
N ASN A 60 -5.53 -30.35 6.21
CA ASN A 60 -4.59 -31.32 6.73
C ASN A 60 -5.33 -32.65 6.73
N GLU A 61 -5.24 -33.36 5.61
CA GLU A 61 -5.39 -34.83 5.57
C GLU A 61 -4.31 -35.52 6.41
#